data_AF-U6F7U1-F1
#
_entry.id   AF-U6F7U1-F1
#
_cell.length_a   1.000
_cell.length_b   1.000
_cell.length_c   1.000
_cell.angle_alpha   90.00
_cell.angle_beta   90.00
_cell.angle_gamma   90.00
#
_symmetry.space_group_name_H-M   'P 1'
#
loop_
_entity.id
_entity.type
_entity.pdbx_description
1 polymer ?
#
loop_
_entity_poly.entity_id
_entity_poly.type
_entity_poly.pdbx_seq_one_letter_code
_entity_poly.pdbx_strand_id
1 'polypeptide(L)'
;MCSSIIFSPKDHYFGRNLDLEITFGQQVIITPRDYVFKFRDMPEIDHHYAMVGIALNAGGYPLYFDAANEKGLGMGGLNYPDNAIYYDVKEGKDNIASFEFIPWILSQAATVEEAKKLLAKINITKKNFSDKMHVSPLH
;
A
#
# COMPACT_ATOMS: atom_id res chain seq x y z
N MET A 1 -7.76 12.51 12.40
CA MET A 1 -8.61 11.50 11.73
C MET A 1 -8.40 11.68 10.24
N CYS A 2 -7.60 10.81 9.60
CA CYS A 2 -7.31 10.93 8.17
C CYS A 2 -8.59 11.01 7.33
N SER A 3 -8.56 11.74 6.22
CA SER A 3 -9.65 11.83 5.26
C SER A 3 -9.12 11.53 3.86
N SER A 4 -9.83 10.75 3.05
CA SER A 4 -9.53 10.53 1.64
C SER A 4 -10.71 10.94 0.78
N ILE A 5 -10.44 11.46 -0.42
CA ILE A 5 -11.46 11.89 -1.35
C ILE A 5 -11.11 11.46 -2.77
N ILE A 6 -12.16 11.28 -3.56
CA ILE A 6 -12.08 11.24 -5.02
C ILE A 6 -12.88 12.44 -5.52
N PHE A 7 -12.28 13.21 -6.42
CA PHE A 7 -12.94 14.34 -7.08
C PHE A 7 -12.81 14.17 -8.59
N SER A 8 -13.90 14.32 -9.33
CA SER A 8 -13.93 14.03 -10.76
C SER A 8 -14.70 15.10 -11.54
N PRO A 9 -14.14 16.31 -11.71
CA PRO A 9 -14.72 17.33 -12.56
C PRO A 9 -14.56 16.92 -14.04
N LYS A 10 -13.42 17.25 -14.67
CA LYS A 10 -13.05 16.81 -16.02
C LYS A 10 -12.09 15.62 -15.99
N ASP A 11 -11.04 15.74 -15.19
CA ASP A 11 -10.10 14.66 -14.90
C ASP A 11 -10.42 14.00 -13.56
N HIS A 12 -9.72 12.92 -13.22
CA HIS A 12 -9.91 12.19 -11.97
C HIS A 12 -8.78 12.49 -10.99
N TYR A 13 -9.16 12.85 -9.76
CA TYR A 13 -8.25 13.21 -8.69
C TYR A 13 -8.50 12.29 -7.51
N PHE A 14 -7.41 11.76 -6.94
CA PHE A 14 -7.38 11.02 -5.69
C PHE A 14 -6.42 11.72 -4.74
N GLY A 15 -6.80 11.82 -3.47
CA GLY A 15 -5.94 12.41 -2.46
C GLY A 15 -6.43 12.17 -1.06
N ARG A 16 -5.62 12.59 -0.09
CA ARG A 16 -5.91 12.39 1.33
C ARG A 16 -5.22 13.44 2.19
N ASN A 17 -5.80 13.70 3.36
CA ASN A 17 -5.12 14.32 4.49
C ASN A 17 -4.47 13.21 5.33
N LEU A 18 -3.19 13.37 5.62
CA LEU A 18 -2.42 12.48 6.50
C LEU A 18 -2.33 13.13 7.89
N ASP A 19 -3.29 12.79 8.74
CA ASP A 19 -3.42 13.40 10.07
C ASP A 19 -2.71 12.55 11.12
N LEU A 20 -1.54 13.01 11.54
CA LEU A 20 -0.67 12.34 12.50
C LEU A 20 -0.24 13.32 13.59
N GLU A 21 -0.02 12.81 14.80
CA GLU A 21 0.49 13.61 15.93
C GLU A 21 2.01 13.83 15.86
N ILE A 22 2.71 13.03 15.05
CA ILE A 22 4.16 13.06 14.87
C ILE A 22 4.55 12.95 13.39
N THR A 23 5.75 13.43 13.05
CA THR A 23 6.35 13.19 11.73
C THR A 23 7.11 11.86 11.72
N PHE A 24 6.93 11.08 10.65
CA PHE A 24 7.67 9.84 10.42
C PHE A 24 8.81 10.02 9.41
N GLY A 25 9.09 11.25 8.95
CA GLY A 25 10.03 11.49 7.84
C GLY A 25 9.39 11.22 6.47
N GLN A 26 8.11 11.59 6.34
CA GLN A 26 7.36 11.42 5.09
C GLN A 26 8.02 12.17 3.94
N GLN A 27 8.13 11.53 2.78
CA GLN A 27 8.71 12.11 1.57
C GLN A 27 7.98 11.61 0.34
N VAL A 28 8.09 12.35 -0.77
CA VAL A 28 7.62 11.90 -2.07
C VAL A 28 8.59 10.85 -2.60
N ILE A 29 8.11 9.63 -2.89
CA ILE A 29 8.91 8.56 -3.48
C ILE A 29 8.31 8.13 -4.81
N ILE A 30 9.14 8.14 -5.84
CA ILE A 30 8.87 7.50 -7.13
C ILE A 30 9.54 6.13 -7.09
N THR A 31 8.75 5.06 -7.23
CA THR A 31 9.27 3.71 -7.43
C THR A 31 9.22 3.38 -8.92
N PRO A 32 10.38 3.21 -9.60
CA PRO A 32 10.44 2.90 -11.03
C PRO A 32 9.99 1.46 -11.32
N ARG A 33 9.76 1.15 -12.60
CA ARG A 33 9.21 -0.16 -13.03
C ARG A 33 10.05 -1.37 -12.64
N ASP A 34 11.37 -1.20 -12.60
CA ASP A 34 12.33 -2.29 -12.38
C ASP A 34 12.90 -2.30 -10.94
N TYR A 35 12.21 -1.63 -10.01
CA TYR A 35 12.50 -1.80 -8.58
C TYR A 35 11.96 -3.15 -8.12
N VAL A 36 12.75 -3.91 -7.35
CA VAL A 36 12.34 -5.24 -6.89
C VAL A 36 11.54 -5.14 -5.59
N PHE A 37 10.24 -5.39 -5.65
CA PHE A 37 9.42 -5.58 -4.46
C PHE A 37 9.58 -7.00 -3.92
N LYS A 38 10.24 -7.11 -2.77
CA LYS A 38 10.36 -8.37 -2.02
C LYS A 38 9.24 -8.46 -0.99
N PHE A 39 8.33 -9.40 -1.19
CA PHE A 39 7.23 -9.66 -0.28
C PHE A 39 7.63 -10.73 0.76
N ARG A 40 7.08 -10.66 1.98
CA ARG A 40 7.42 -11.60 3.05
C ARG A 40 6.98 -13.03 2.76
N ASP A 41 5.78 -13.18 2.19
CA ASP A 41 5.12 -14.48 1.99
C ASP A 41 4.61 -14.69 0.57
N MET A 42 5.02 -13.82 -0.37
CA MET A 42 4.71 -13.92 -1.79
C MET A 42 6.00 -13.83 -2.63
N PRO A 43 6.00 -14.33 -3.88
CA PRO A 43 7.11 -14.13 -4.80
C PRO A 43 7.43 -12.64 -4.98
N GLU A 44 8.70 -12.33 -5.23
CA GLU A 44 9.09 -10.97 -5.59
C GLU A 44 8.48 -10.55 -6.93
N ILE A 45 8.27 -9.24 -7.08
CA ILE A 45 7.88 -8.61 -8.34
C ILE A 45 9.03 -7.68 -8.72
N ASP A 46 9.71 -8.01 -9.81
CA ASP A 46 10.90 -7.31 -10.32
C ASP A 46 10.61 -6.41 -11.52
N HIS A 47 9.41 -6.51 -12.10
CA HIS A 47 8.90 -5.60 -13.11
C HIS A 47 7.41 -5.29 -12.88
N HIS A 48 7.09 -4.00 -12.76
CA HIS A 48 5.74 -3.55 -12.42
C HIS A 48 5.44 -2.13 -12.94
N TYR A 49 4.22 -1.65 -12.73
CA TYR A 49 3.88 -0.24 -13.01
C TYR A 49 4.68 0.70 -12.10
N ALA A 50 5.26 1.76 -12.68
CA ALA A 50 5.86 2.82 -11.89
C ALA A 50 4.79 3.51 -11.03
N MET A 51 5.17 3.94 -9.83
CA MET A 51 4.24 4.58 -8.89
C MET A 51 4.90 5.73 -8.15
N VAL A 52 4.09 6.71 -7.76
CA VAL A 52 4.48 7.88 -6.99
C VAL A 52 3.54 8.04 -5.81
N GLY A 53 4.07 8.42 -4.65
CA GLY A 53 3.28 8.58 -3.45
C GLY A 53 4.05 9.17 -2.29
N ILE A 54 3.35 9.42 -1.20
CA ILE A 54 3.95 9.81 0.08
C ILE A 54 4.32 8.55 0.85
N ALA A 55 5.57 8.43 1.25
CA ALA A 55 6.11 7.26 1.92
C ALA A 55 7.19 7.60 2.95
N LEU A 56 7.51 6.62 3.79
CA LEU A 56 8.76 6.57 4.55
C LEU A 56 9.74 5.65 3.81
N ASN A 57 10.96 6.12 3.51
CA ASN A 57 12.03 5.26 3.01
C ASN A 57 12.67 4.49 4.18
N ALA A 58 12.36 3.20 4.28
CA ALA A 58 12.89 2.32 5.31
C ALA A 58 13.99 1.42 4.72
N GLY A 59 15.23 1.95 4.68
CA GLY A 59 16.39 1.18 4.21
C GLY A 59 16.30 0.77 2.73
N GLY A 60 15.69 1.61 1.90
CA GLY A 60 15.45 1.36 0.47
C GLY A 60 14.04 0.86 0.17
N TYR A 61 13.28 0.40 1.17
CA TYR A 61 11.90 -0.04 0.98
C TYR A 61 10.92 1.13 1.14
N PRO A 62 10.03 1.41 0.16
CA PRO A 62 9.05 2.47 0.27
C PRO A 62 7.81 2.03 1.08
N LEU A 63 7.71 2.51 2.32
CA LEU A 63 6.52 2.34 3.16
C LEU A 63 5.49 3.42 2.82
N TYR A 64 4.68 3.15 1.80
CA TYR A 64 3.66 4.08 1.32
C TYR A 64 2.54 4.32 2.34
N PHE A 65 2.20 5.59 2.54
CA PHE A 65 0.96 6.00 3.19
C PHE A 65 -0.18 6.04 2.15
N ASP A 66 0.13 6.59 0.98
CA ASP A 66 -0.70 6.65 -0.22
C ASP A 66 0.20 6.71 -1.46
N ALA A 67 -0.31 6.22 -2.58
CA ALA A 67 0.36 6.27 -3.87
C ALA A 67 -0.64 6.15 -5.02
N ALA A 68 -0.18 6.53 -6.21
CA ALA A 68 -0.84 6.20 -7.47
C ALA A 68 0.19 5.64 -8.46
N ASN A 69 -0.24 4.71 -9.30
CA ASN A 69 0.58 4.18 -10.38
C ASN A 69 0.38 4.93 -11.70
N GLU A 70 1.27 4.68 -12.66
CA GLU A 70 1.25 5.29 -13.99
C GLU A 70 0.00 4.96 -14.83
N LYS A 71 -0.84 4.04 -14.36
CA LYS A 71 -2.11 3.67 -15.00
C LYS A 71 -3.30 4.48 -14.45
N GLY A 72 -3.08 5.31 -13.44
CA GLY A 72 -4.11 6.14 -12.82
C GLY A 72 -4.86 5.47 -11.66
N LEU A 73 -4.39 4.31 -11.17
CA LEU A 73 -4.95 3.68 -9.98
C LEU A 73 -4.29 4.27 -8.73
N GLY A 74 -5.10 4.81 -7.82
CA GLY A 74 -4.68 5.33 -6.52
C GLY A 74 -5.08 4.42 -5.37
N MET A 75 -4.26 4.38 -4.32
CA MET A 75 -4.53 3.65 -3.08
C MET A 75 -3.92 4.38 -1.89
N GLY A 76 -4.61 4.40 -0.75
CA GLY A 76 -4.07 4.94 0.49
C GLY A 76 -4.67 4.24 1.70
N GLY A 77 -3.86 3.96 2.72
CA GLY A 77 -4.29 3.27 3.94
C GLY A 77 -4.57 4.26 5.06
N LEU A 78 -5.77 4.25 5.63
CA LEU A 78 -6.19 5.23 6.64
C LEU A 78 -6.33 4.58 8.02
N ASN A 79 -6.08 5.36 9.07
CA ASN A 79 -6.13 4.87 10.46
C ASN A 79 -7.49 4.23 10.78
N TYR A 80 -7.47 3.01 11.33
CA TYR A 80 -8.63 2.19 11.66
C TYR A 80 -8.45 1.46 13.01
N PRO A 81 -8.19 2.21 14.09
CA PRO A 81 -7.88 1.63 15.41
C PRO A 81 -9.04 0.77 15.90
N ASP A 82 -8.71 -0.28 16.66
CA ASP A 82 -9.63 -1.25 17.28
C ASP A 82 -10.49 -2.08 16.31
N ASN A 83 -10.51 -1.73 15.02
CA ASN A 83 -11.34 -2.36 14.00
C ASN A 83 -10.52 -3.11 12.93
N ALA A 84 -9.24 -2.76 12.76
CA ALA A 84 -8.34 -3.48 11.87
C ALA A 84 -8.05 -4.88 12.41
N ILE A 85 -8.33 -5.91 11.59
CA ILE A 85 -8.04 -7.30 11.91
C ILE A 85 -7.01 -7.83 10.91
N TYR A 86 -5.92 -8.37 11.43
CA TYR A 86 -4.85 -8.98 10.66
C TYR A 86 -4.67 -10.44 11.07
N TYR A 87 -4.34 -11.26 10.09
CA TYR A 87 -4.36 -12.71 10.24
C TYR A 87 -2.95 -13.32 10.29
N ASP A 88 -2.87 -14.56 10.72
CA ASP A 88 -1.72 -15.41 10.44
C ASP A 88 -1.69 -15.81 8.96
N VAL A 89 -0.54 -16.30 8.50
CA VAL A 89 -0.38 -16.83 7.14
C VAL A 89 -1.39 -17.96 6.92
N LYS A 90 -2.05 -17.94 5.76
CA LYS A 90 -3.07 -18.91 5.37
C LYS A 90 -2.71 -19.53 4.03
N GLU A 91 -2.67 -20.86 4.00
CA GLU A 91 -2.42 -21.62 2.78
C GLU A 91 -3.51 -21.35 1.72
N GLY A 92 -3.10 -21.29 0.45
CA GLY A 92 -4.01 -21.03 -0.68
C GLY A 92 -4.51 -19.58 -0.78
N LYS A 93 -3.95 -18.65 0.01
CA LYS A 93 -4.22 -17.21 -0.05
C LYS A 93 -2.97 -16.43 -0.42
N ASP A 94 -3.18 -15.23 -0.95
CA ASP A 94 -2.10 -14.26 -1.16
C ASP A 94 -1.83 -13.56 0.17
N ASN A 95 -0.75 -13.94 0.83
CA ASN A 95 -0.42 -13.48 2.18
C ASN A 95 0.41 -12.21 2.12
N ILE A 96 -0.23 -11.06 2.35
CA ILE A 96 0.37 -9.74 2.16
C ILE A 96 0.47 -9.04 3.52
N ALA A 97 1.66 -8.63 3.94
CA ALA A 97 1.75 -7.78 5.13
C ALA A 97 1.12 -6.41 4.86
N SER A 98 0.55 -5.76 5.87
CA SER A 98 -0.17 -4.49 5.64
C SER A 98 0.68 -3.40 4.97
N PHE A 99 1.98 -3.34 5.27
CA PHE A 99 2.93 -2.40 4.65
C PHE A 99 3.29 -2.74 3.19
N GLU A 100 2.94 -3.94 2.73
CA GLU A 100 3.15 -4.42 1.36
C GLU A 100 1.91 -4.24 0.50
N PHE A 101 0.78 -3.87 1.10
CA PHE A 101 -0.52 -3.91 0.42
C PHE A 101 -0.64 -2.90 -0.71
N ILE A 102 -0.17 -1.67 -0.51
CA ILE A 102 -0.11 -0.65 -1.58
C ILE A 102 0.79 -1.14 -2.73
N PRO A 103 2.07 -1.52 -2.49
CA PRO A 103 2.91 -2.12 -3.53
C PRO A 103 2.25 -3.31 -4.24
N TRP A 104 1.64 -4.24 -3.51
CA TRP A 104 1.03 -5.44 -4.08
C TRP A 104 -0.05 -5.11 -5.11
N ILE A 105 -0.96 -4.19 -4.77
CA ILE A 105 -2.05 -3.80 -5.67
C ILE A 105 -1.51 -2.93 -6.82
N LEU A 106 -0.78 -1.86 -6.51
CA LEU A 106 -0.37 -0.87 -7.51
C LEU A 106 0.67 -1.38 -8.49
N SER A 107 1.43 -2.42 -8.14
CA SER A 107 2.37 -3.07 -9.06
C SER A 107 1.66 -3.85 -10.17
N GLN A 108 0.45 -4.34 -9.91
CA GLN A 108 -0.20 -5.38 -10.73
C GLN A 108 -1.52 -4.95 -11.36
N ALA A 109 -2.21 -3.94 -10.81
CA ALA A 109 -3.52 -3.50 -11.27
C ALA A 109 -3.47 -2.12 -11.91
N ALA A 110 -4.05 -1.99 -13.10
CA ALA A 110 -4.31 -0.73 -13.78
C ALA A 110 -5.67 -0.12 -13.42
N THR A 111 -6.61 -0.94 -12.93
CA THR A 111 -8.00 -0.52 -12.64
C THR A 111 -8.51 -1.09 -11.32
N VAL A 112 -9.58 -0.49 -10.79
CA VAL A 112 -10.29 -1.01 -9.61
C VAL A 112 -10.83 -2.42 -9.84
N GLU A 113 -11.26 -2.74 -11.06
CA GLU A 113 -11.76 -4.10 -11.39
C GLU A 113 -10.66 -5.15 -11.37
N GLU A 114 -9.43 -4.81 -11.77
CA GLU A 114 -8.27 -5.69 -11.62
C GLU A 114 -7.85 -5.81 -10.15
N ALA A 115 -7.86 -4.71 -9.40
CA ALA A 115 -7.61 -4.74 -7.96
C ALA A 115 -8.59 -5.66 -7.23
N LYS A 116 -9.90 -5.62 -7.56
CA LYS A 116 -10.91 -6.54 -7.01
C LYS A 116 -10.59 -8.01 -7.24
N LYS A 117 -10.00 -8.37 -8.39
CA LYS A 117 -9.58 -9.76 -8.66
C LYS A 117 -8.45 -10.21 -7.74
N LEU A 118 -7.48 -9.33 -7.47
CA LEU A 118 -6.40 -9.60 -6.50
C LEU A 118 -6.96 -9.72 -5.07
N LEU A 119 -7.87 -8.82 -4.69
CA LEU A 119 -8.50 -8.81 -3.37
C LEU A 119 -9.32 -10.08 -3.08
N ALA A 120 -9.84 -10.77 -4.10
CA ALA A 120 -10.60 -12.02 -3.88
C ALA A 120 -9.77 -13.14 -3.22
N LYS A 121 -8.44 -13.11 -3.36
CA LYS A 121 -7.52 -14.12 -2.81
C LYS A 121 -6.70 -13.63 -1.63
N ILE A 122 -6.82 -12.35 -1.24
CA ILE A 122 -5.91 -11.74 -0.28
C ILE A 122 -6.16 -12.23 1.16
N ASN A 123 -5.07 -12.27 1.93
CA ASN A 123 -5.04 -12.42 3.37
C ASN A 123 -4.04 -11.41 3.94
N ILE A 124 -4.53 -10.37 4.64
CA ILE A 124 -3.65 -9.34 5.20
C ILE A 124 -3.07 -9.84 6.52
N THR A 125 -1.74 -9.97 6.58
CA THR A 125 -1.05 -10.59 7.70
C THR A 125 -0.64 -9.58 8.79
N LYS A 126 -0.53 -10.06 10.03
CA LYS A 126 -0.08 -9.26 11.19
C LYS A 126 1.44 -9.04 11.27
N LYS A 127 2.15 -9.22 10.16
CA LYS A 127 3.62 -9.12 10.12
C LYS A 127 4.08 -7.68 10.27
N ASN A 128 5.01 -7.48 11.20
CA ASN A 128 5.70 -6.21 11.35
C ASN A 128 6.72 -6.01 10.22
N PHE A 129 6.97 -4.75 9.85
CA PHE A 129 8.09 -4.45 8.95
C PHE A 129 9.43 -4.75 9.63
N SER A 130 9.55 -4.37 10.90
CA SER A 130 10.70 -4.71 11.76
C SER A 130 10.29 -4.69 13.23
N ASP A 131 11.19 -5.11 14.13
CA ASP A 131 10.97 -5.06 15.58
C ASP A 131 10.75 -3.62 16.11
N LYS A 132 11.10 -2.59 15.34
CA LYS A 132 10.87 -1.18 15.69
C LYS A 132 9.68 -0.57 14.96
N MET A 133 9.18 -1.23 13.92
CA MET A 133 8.10 -0.75 13.07
C MET A 133 7.01 -1.80 12.99
N HIS A 134 6.14 -1.75 13.99
CA HIS A 134 5.00 -2.64 14.11
C HIS A 134 3.89 -2.28 13.13
N VAL A 135 3.04 -3.26 12.83
CA VAL A 135 1.85 -3.07 12.02
C VAL A 135 0.96 -1.96 12.62
N SER A 136 0.59 -1.00 11.78
CA SER A 136 -0.42 0.02 12.13
C SER A 136 -1.84 -0.49 11.81
N PRO A 137 -2.86 -0.13 12.59
CA PRO A 137 -4.25 -0.50 12.31
C PRO A 137 -4.82 0.37 11.19
N LEU A 138 -5.04 -0.19 10.01
CA LEU A 138 -5.43 0.53 8.79
C LEU A 138 -6.61 -0.14 8.09
N HIS A 139 -7.31 0.63 7.26
CA HIS A 139 -8.26 0.18 6.24
C HIS A 139 -7.93 0.79 4.88
#